data_AF-A0A928ZTD6-F1
#
_entry.id   AF-A0A928ZTD6-F1
#
_cell.length_a   1.000
_cell.length_b   1.000
_cell.length_c   1.000
_cell.angle_alpha   90.00
_cell.angle_beta   90.00
_cell.angle_gamma   90.00
#
_symmetry.space_group_name_H-M   'P 1'
#
loop_
_entity.id
_entity.type
_entity.pdbx_description
1 polymer ?
#
loop_
_entity_poly.entity_id
_entity_poly.type
_entity_poly.pdbx_seq_one_letter_code
_entity_poly.pdbx_strand_id
1 'polypeptide(L)' 'MRITIEKGFQPLIRKVMEEIQVEDPKLALNHILGIYAASQSGHPLAPLPQATQPTDIDDEFAQLTDWS' A
#
# COMPACT_ATOMS: atom_id res chain seq x y z
N MET A 1 7.37 -15.31 -11.08
CA MET A 1 7.41 -15.94 -9.74
C MET A 1 6.01 -16.50 -9.43
N ARG A 2 5.90 -17.78 -9.05
CA ARG A 2 4.60 -18.43 -8.74
C ARG A 2 4.62 -18.81 -7.26
N ILE A 3 3.60 -18.38 -6.52
CA ILE A 3 3.44 -18.68 -5.09
C ILE A 3 2.25 -19.62 -4.97
N THR A 4 2.45 -20.76 -4.31
CA THR A 4 1.38 -21.70 -4.00
C THR A 4 0.92 -21.45 -2.57
N ILE A 5 -0.37 -21.21 -2.39
CA ILE A 5 -0.97 -20.93 -1.10
C ILE A 5 -1.68 -22.19 -0.62
N GLU A 6 -1.38 -22.62 0.59
CA GLU A 6 -2.09 -23.76 1.19
C GLU A 6 -3.58 -23.44 1.35
N LYS A 7 -4.43 -24.46 1.12
CA LYS A 7 -5.89 -24.30 1.11
C LYS A 7 -6.44 -23.69 2.41
N GLY A 8 -5.78 -23.92 3.54
CA GLY A 8 -6.16 -23.36 4.84
C GLY A 8 -6.07 -21.82 4.92
N PHE A 9 -5.23 -21.18 4.10
CA PHE A 9 -5.06 -19.72 4.12
C PHE A 9 -5.97 -18.99 3.13
N GLN A 10 -6.62 -19.69 2.20
CA GLN A 10 -7.59 -19.09 1.28
C GLN A 10 -8.74 -18.33 1.96
N PRO A 11 -9.39 -18.84 3.03
CA PRO A 11 -10.44 -18.09 3.72
C PRO A 11 -9.91 -16.83 4.40
N LEU A 12 -8.67 -16.84 4.90
CA LEU A 12 -8.05 -15.66 5.52
C LEU A 12 -7.76 -14.58 4.48
N ILE A 13 -7.24 -14.97 3.32
CA ILE A 13 -7.00 -14.03 2.21
C ILE A 13 -8.33 -13.45 1.73
N ARG A 14 -9.38 -14.26 1.60
CA ARG A 14 -10.71 -13.78 1.22
C ARG A 14 -11.27 -12.76 2.23
N LYS A 15 -11.06 -12.99 3.52
CA LYS A 15 -11.45 -12.03 4.55
C LYS A 15 -10.72 -10.69 4.36
N VAL A 16 -9.41 -10.73 4.11
CA VAL A 16 -8.64 -9.50 3.84
C VAL A 16 -9.10 -8.82 2.57
N MET A 17 -9.42 -9.60 1.52
CA MET A 17 -9.99 -9.07 0.27
C MET A 17 -11.30 -8.30 0.52
N GLU A 18 -12.17 -8.82 1.38
CA GLU A 18 -13.41 -8.14 1.80
C GLU A 18 -13.12 -6.88 2.63
N GLU A 19 -12.17 -6.93 3.57
CA GLU A 19 -11.81 -5.80 4.43
C GLU A 19 -11.21 -4.61 3.65
N ILE A 20 -10.36 -4.89 2.66
CA ILE A 20 -9.74 -3.84 1.82
C ILE A 20 -10.53 -3.56 0.53
N GLN A 21 -11.69 -4.21 0.36
CA GLN A 21 -12.58 -4.08 -0.80
C GLN A 21 -11.89 -4.32 -2.15
N VAL A 22 -11.11 -5.40 -2.26
CA VAL A 22 -10.44 -5.78 -3.51
C VAL A 22 -10.89 -7.15 -3.97
N GLU A 23 -11.00 -7.32 -5.28
CA GLU A 23 -11.35 -8.60 -5.91
C GLU A 23 -10.10 -9.41 -6.30
N ASP A 24 -8.92 -8.78 -6.26
CA ASP A 24 -7.65 -9.42 -6.64
C ASP A 24 -6.93 -10.04 -5.40
N PRO A 25 -6.69 -11.36 -5.39
CA PRO A 25 -6.03 -12.04 -4.28
C PRO A 25 -4.53 -11.71 -4.15
N LYS A 26 -3.86 -11.30 -5.24
CA LYS A 26 -2.45 -10.85 -5.17
C LYS A 26 -2.36 -9.50 -4.49
N LEU A 27 -3.32 -8.61 -4.73
CA LEU A 27 -3.37 -7.30 -4.07
C LEU A 27 -3.56 -7.46 -2.56
N ALA A 28 -4.47 -8.36 -2.14
CA ALA A 28 -4.63 -8.71 -0.72
C ALA A 28 -3.35 -9.31 -0.10
N LEU A 29 -2.64 -10.19 -0.81
CA LEU A 29 -1.36 -10.74 -0.34
C LEU A 29 -0.27 -9.66 -0.22
N ASN A 30 -0.19 -8.75 -1.19
CA ASN A 30 0.77 -7.65 -1.14
C ASN A 30 0.47 -6.75 0.06
N HIS A 31 -0.80 -6.48 0.34
CA HIS A 31 -1.21 -5.72 1.52
C HIS A 31 -0.78 -6.40 2.83
N ILE A 32 -1.03 -7.72 2.98
CA ILE A 32 -0.59 -8.50 4.14
C ILE A 32 0.93 -8.42 4.33
N LEU A 33 1.69 -8.61 3.24
CA LEU A 33 3.15 -8.56 3.28
C LEU A 33 3.66 -7.15 3.61
N GLY A 34 3.01 -6.12 3.08
CA GLY A 34 3.32 -4.72 3.38
C GLY A 34 3.14 -4.37 4.85
N ILE A 35 2.02 -4.80 5.47
CA ILE A 35 1.79 -4.62 6.91
C ILE A 35 2.83 -5.39 7.73
N TYR A 36 3.13 -6.63 7.37
CA TYR A 36 4.15 -7.41 8.07
C TYR A 36 5.53 -6.77 7.99
N ALA A 37 5.95 -6.33 6.80
CA ALA A 37 7.21 -5.62 6.61
C ALA A 37 7.27 -4.32 7.43
N ALA A 38 6.19 -3.52 7.39
CA ALA A 38 6.06 -2.31 8.19
C ALA A 38 6.03 -2.59 9.71
N SER A 39 5.60 -3.78 10.14
CA SER A 39 5.61 -4.18 11.55
C SER A 39 6.97 -4.68 12.03
N GLN A 40 7.84 -5.15 11.13
CA GLN A 40 9.20 -5.64 11.45
C GLN A 40 10.19 -4.48 11.59
N SER A 41 10.05 -3.47 10.75
CA SER A 41 10.72 -2.18 10.92
C SER A 41 9.90 -1.37 11.93
N GLY A 42 10.35 -1.12 13.15
CA GLY A 42 9.59 -0.43 14.22
C GLY A 42 9.21 1.04 13.95
N HIS A 43 8.63 1.33 12.80
CA HIS A 43 8.12 2.62 12.38
C HIS A 43 6.61 2.65 12.66
N PRO A 44 6.11 3.62 13.43
CA PRO A 44 4.69 3.73 13.68
C PRO A 44 3.98 3.87 12.33
N LEU A 45 2.92 3.09 12.16
CA LEU A 45 2.01 3.14 11.01
C LEU A 45 1.72 4.61 10.69
N ALA A 46 2.34 5.13 9.64
CA ALA A 46 1.94 6.41 9.08
C ALA A 46 0.47 6.24 8.67
N PRO A 47 -0.43 7.18 9.05
CA PRO A 47 -1.82 7.09 8.63
C PRO A 47 -1.82 7.07 7.10
N LEU A 48 -2.66 6.20 6.52
CA LEU A 48 -2.93 6.17 5.09
C LEU A 48 -3.05 7.62 4.60
N PRO A 49 -2.40 8.02 3.49
CA PRO A 49 -2.56 9.36 2.98
C PRO A 49 -4.05 9.54 2.68
N GLN A 50 -4.71 10.36 3.50
CA GLN A 50 -6.05 10.82 3.23
C GLN A 50 -5.98 11.51 1.87
N ALA A 51 -6.70 10.97 0.90
CA ALA A 51 -6.93 11.62 -0.37
C ALA A 51 -7.77 12.88 -0.12
N THR A 52 -7.15 13.97 0.35
CA THR A 52 -7.73 15.31 0.38
C THR A 52 -6.60 16.33 0.49
N GLN A 53 -6.31 17.00 -0.63
CA GLN A 53 -6.16 18.46 -0.78
C GLN A 53 -5.15 18.77 -1.91
N PRO A 54 -5.56 19.45 -3.00
CA PRO A 54 -4.62 19.99 -3.97
C PRO A 54 -3.93 21.19 -3.32
N THR A 55 -2.86 20.92 -2.59
CA THR A 55 -1.97 21.95 -2.05
C THR A 55 -0.86 22.14 -3.06
N ASP A 56 -1.00 23.20 -3.85
CA ASP A 56 0.09 24.05 -4.34
C ASP A 56 1.37 23.32 -4.81
N ILE A 57 1.34 22.82 -6.05
CA ILE A 57 2.51 22.27 -6.76
C ILE A 57 3.07 23.34 -7.73
N ASP A 58 2.94 24.63 -7.41
CA ASP A 58 3.48 25.70 -8.28
C ASP A 58 4.90 26.12 -7.84
N ASP A 59 5.21 26.07 -6.54
CA ASP A 59 6.51 26.54 -6.03
C ASP A 59 7.67 25.52 -6.11
N GLU A 60 7.40 24.20 -6.17
CA GLU A 60 8.45 23.17 -6.30
C GLU A 60 8.89 22.94 -7.76
N PHE A 61 8.04 23.23 -8.75
CA PHE A 61 8.42 23.11 -10.15
C PHE A 61 9.27 24.30 -10.63
N ALA A 62 9.03 25.50 -10.08
CA ALA A 62 9.79 26.72 -10.41
C ALA A 62 11.27 26.65 -9.97
N GLN A 63 11.58 25.89 -8.91
CA GLN A 63 12.96 25.73 -8.42
C GLN A 63 13.76 24.63 -9.15
N LEU A 64 13.08 23.75 -9.90
CA LEU A 64 13.72 22.67 -10.68
C LEU A 64 14.07 23.08 -12.12
N THR A 65 13.59 24.24 -12.59
CA THR A 65 13.88 24.77 -13.92
C THR A 65 14.97 25.85 -13.96
N ASP A 66 15.57 26.23 -12.83
CA ASP A 66 16.66 27.22 -12.77
C ASP A 66 18.05 26.54 -12.91
N TRP A 67 18.22 25.77 -13.98
CA TRP A 67 19.53 25.27 -14.43
C TRP A 67 19.60 25.32 -15.96
N SER A 68 19.45 26.52 -16.56
CA SER A 68 20.27 27.03 -17.69
C SER A 68 19.70 28.30 -18.32
#